data_AF-A0A438EG00-F1
#
_entry.id   AF-A0A438EG00-F1
#
_cell.length_a   1.000
_cell.length_b   1.000
_cell.length_c   1.000
_cell.angle_alpha   90.00
_cell.angle_beta   90.00
_cell.angle_gamma   90.00
#
_symmetry.space_group_name_H-M   'P 1'
#
loop_
_entity.id
_entity.type
_entity.pdbx_description
1 polymer ?
#
loop_
_entity_poly.entity_id
_entity_poly.type
_entity_poly.pdbx_seq_one_letter_code
_entity_poly.pdbx_strand_id
1 'polypeptide(L)'
;MPLWLGSMENLTRLVMASSHLSENPTTILQFLPNLKYLSMFHAYKGKRMEREFFRAGGFPKLEYLKIVSRNLVEWTEMEEGALPCLKQLYFWNCMRLMGLPEGLQHVATLQKWYCLMCMEILLGG
;
A
#
# COMPACT_ATOMS: atom_id res chain seq x y z
N MET A 1 9.13 -10.27 8.67
CA MET A 1 8.75 -11.02 7.46
C MET A 1 9.92 -11.91 7.02
N PRO A 2 9.68 -13.09 6.43
CA PRO A 2 10.76 -14.01 6.04
C PRO A 2 11.50 -13.54 4.78
N LEU A 3 12.82 -13.68 4.77
CA LEU A 3 13.72 -13.23 3.69
C LEU A 3 13.51 -13.96 2.36
N TRP A 4 13.12 -15.24 2.40
CA TRP A 4 12.86 -16.04 1.20
C TRP A 4 11.71 -15.51 0.35
N LEU A 5 10.83 -14.67 0.91
CA LEU A 5 9.74 -14.09 0.13
C LEU A 5 10.30 -13.18 -0.97
N GLY A 6 11.41 -12.48 -0.72
CA GLY A 6 11.99 -11.50 -1.64
C GLY A 6 12.54 -12.08 -2.94
N SER A 7 12.85 -13.38 -2.96
CA SER A 7 13.35 -14.09 -4.13
C SER A 7 12.24 -14.81 -4.92
N MET A 8 10.96 -14.65 -4.55
CA MET A 8 9.86 -15.30 -5.25
C MET A 8 9.50 -14.59 -6.55
N GLU A 9 10.14 -15.00 -7.64
CA GLU A 9 9.90 -14.42 -8.97
C GLU A 9 8.52 -14.78 -9.54
N ASN A 10 7.93 -15.91 -9.15
CA ASN A 10 6.62 -16.33 -9.67
C ASN A 10 5.43 -15.75 -8.88
N LEU A 11 5.69 -15.04 -7.77
CA LEU A 11 4.63 -14.52 -6.92
C LEU A 11 4.00 -13.27 -7.54
N THR A 12 2.83 -13.45 -8.17
CA THR A 12 2.07 -12.37 -8.80
C THR A 12 0.93 -11.84 -7.94
N ARG A 13 0.46 -12.63 -6.99
CA ARG A 13 -0.66 -12.29 -6.11
C ARG A 13 -0.35 -12.63 -4.67
N LEU A 14 -0.46 -11.65 -3.78
CA LEU A 14 -0.29 -11.82 -2.36
C LEU A 14 -1.48 -11.23 -1.61
N VAL A 15 -2.06 -12.05 -0.73
CA VAL A 15 -3.09 -11.62 0.22
C VAL A 15 -2.58 -11.95 1.62
N MET A 16 -2.55 -10.93 2.47
CA MET A 16 -2.16 -11.06 3.87
C MET A 16 -3.34 -10.67 4.73
N ALA A 17 -3.69 -11.52 5.69
CA ALA A 17 -4.76 -11.28 6.64
C ALA A 17 -4.21 -11.40 8.06
N SER A 18 -4.49 -10.40 8.90
CA SER A 18 -4.10 -10.41 10.32
C SER A 18 -2.65 -10.82 10.56
N SER A 19 -1.73 -10.40 9.69
CA SER A 19 -0.32 -10.87 9.69
C SER A 19 0.61 -10.04 10.58
N HIS A 20 0.07 -9.06 11.31
CA HIS A 20 0.80 -8.25 12.29
C HIS A 20 2.10 -7.60 11.76
N LEU A 21 2.06 -7.04 10.55
CA LEU A 21 3.18 -6.25 10.01
C LEU A 21 3.47 -5.06 10.95
N SER A 22 4.74 -4.94 11.34
CA SER A 22 5.25 -3.90 12.24
C SER A 22 5.29 -2.52 11.57
N GLU A 23 5.31 -1.46 12.39
CA GLU A 23 5.37 -0.06 11.95
C GLU A 23 6.64 0.30 11.19
N ASN A 24 7.72 -0.45 11.39
CA ASN A 24 9.00 -0.21 10.74
C ASN A 24 9.40 -1.43 9.92
N PRO A 25 9.06 -1.46 8.62
CA PRO A 25 9.40 -2.59 7.79
C PRO A 25 10.47 -2.17 6.79
N THR A 26 11.62 -2.81 6.91
CA THR A 26 12.37 -3.30 5.77
C THR A 26 11.47 -4.27 4.96
N THR A 27 10.40 -3.76 4.34
CA THR A 27 9.36 -4.57 3.70
C THR A 27 9.91 -5.17 2.43
N ILE A 28 10.29 -6.44 2.51
CA ILE A 28 10.67 -7.27 1.35
C ILE A 28 9.57 -7.27 0.27
N LEU A 29 8.31 -7.00 0.65
CA LEU A 29 7.17 -6.93 -0.26
C LEU A 29 7.37 -5.97 -1.42
N GLN A 30 7.97 -4.80 -1.16
CA GLN A 30 8.14 -3.79 -2.19
C GLN A 30 9.16 -4.21 -3.26
N PHE A 31 10.03 -5.18 -2.96
CA PHE A 31 11.04 -5.66 -3.90
C PHE A 31 10.63 -6.96 -4.61
N LEU A 32 9.38 -7.41 -4.45
CA LEU A 32 8.85 -8.55 -5.19
C LEU A 32 8.74 -8.19 -6.68
N PRO A 33 9.54 -8.81 -7.56
CA PRO A 33 9.76 -8.30 -8.92
C PRO A 33 8.54 -8.47 -9.85
N ASN A 34 7.65 -9.42 -9.53
CA ASN A 34 6.49 -9.76 -10.35
C ASN A 34 5.15 -9.63 -9.63
N LEU A 35 5.13 -9.05 -8.42
CA LEU A 35 3.89 -8.88 -7.68
C LEU A 35 2.99 -7.85 -8.38
N LYS A 36 1.79 -8.30 -8.79
CA LYS A 36 0.77 -7.50 -9.47
C LYS A 36 -0.41 -7.15 -8.57
N TYR A 37 -0.72 -8.02 -7.62
CA TYR A 37 -1.86 -7.87 -6.72
C TYR A 37 -1.42 -7.99 -5.27
N LEU A 38 -1.67 -6.95 -4.49
CA LEU A 38 -1.45 -6.92 -3.05
C LEU A 38 -2.75 -6.57 -2.33
N SER A 39 -3.19 -7.44 -1.43
CA SER A 39 -4.28 -7.13 -0.50
C SER A 39 -3.85 -7.34 0.94
N MET A 40 -4.01 -6.31 1.75
CA MET A 40 -3.66 -6.28 3.17
C MET A 40 -4.93 -6.15 4.01
N PHE A 41 -5.42 -7.27 4.53
CA PHE A 41 -6.62 -7.34 5.37
C PHE A 41 -6.25 -7.30 6.85
N HIS A 42 -6.30 -6.13 7.48
CA HIS A 42 -5.85 -5.92 8.86
C HIS A 42 -4.42 -6.45 9.10
N ALA A 43 -3.61 -6.52 8.04
CA ALA A 43 -2.25 -7.06 8.09
C ALA A 43 -1.28 -6.04 8.66
N TYR A 44 -1.46 -4.75 8.35
CA TYR A 44 -0.70 -3.65 8.91
C TYR A 44 -1.39 -3.11 10.17
N LYS A 45 -0.69 -3.13 11.31
CA LYS A 45 -1.23 -2.65 12.59
C LYS A 45 -0.88 -1.21 12.91
N GLY A 46 0.09 -0.64 12.20
CA GLY A 46 0.54 0.71 12.45
C GLY A 46 -0.50 1.75 12.06
N LYS A 47 -0.31 2.95 12.61
CA LYS A 47 -1.19 4.09 12.35
C LYS A 47 -0.79 4.89 11.11
N ARG A 48 0.47 4.80 10.68
CA ARG A 48 1.04 5.67 9.64
C ARG A 48 1.78 4.88 8.58
N MET A 49 1.36 4.97 7.32
CA MET A 49 2.19 4.52 6.21
C MET A 49 3.15 5.63 5.83
N GLU A 50 4.44 5.41 6.11
CA GLU A 50 5.54 6.35 5.81
C GLU A 50 6.35 5.88 4.59
N ARG A 51 7.33 6.68 4.18
CA ARG A 51 8.15 6.46 2.98
C ARG A 51 8.77 5.05 2.86
N GLU A 52 9.10 4.39 3.97
CA GLU A 52 9.73 3.06 3.96
C GLU A 52 8.84 1.95 3.38
N PHE A 53 7.51 2.17 3.33
CA PHE A 53 6.58 1.25 2.67
C PHE A 53 6.60 1.36 1.15
N PHE A 54 6.92 2.55 0.63
CA PHE A 54 6.78 2.91 -0.77
C PHE A 54 8.03 3.69 -1.20
N ARG A 55 9.16 2.98 -1.27
CA ARG A 55 10.44 3.54 -1.70
C ARG A 55 10.52 3.62 -3.22
N ALA A 56 11.45 4.42 -3.72
CA ALA A 56 11.72 4.55 -5.15
C ALA A 56 12.06 3.17 -5.75
N GLY A 57 11.41 2.81 -6.86
CA GLY A 57 11.53 1.49 -7.48
C GLY A 57 10.79 0.37 -6.72
N GLY A 58 10.14 0.68 -5.61
CA GLY A 58 9.28 -0.23 -4.87
C GLY A 58 8.00 -0.56 -5.65
N PHE A 59 7.58 -1.81 -5.53
CA PHE A 59 6.41 -2.40 -6.19
C PHE A 59 6.43 -2.23 -7.71
N PRO A 60 7.49 -2.69 -8.41
CA PRO A 60 7.76 -2.34 -9.80
C PRO A 60 6.68 -2.78 -10.79
N LYS A 61 5.89 -3.81 -10.46
CA LYS A 61 4.81 -4.34 -11.30
C LYS A 61 3.45 -4.36 -10.63
N LEU A 62 3.30 -3.70 -9.48
CA LEU A 62 2.05 -3.76 -8.73
C LEU A 62 0.96 -2.98 -9.47
N GLU A 63 -0.10 -3.66 -9.87
CA GLU A 63 -1.22 -3.09 -10.61
C GLU A 63 -2.42 -2.82 -9.70
N TYR A 64 -2.55 -3.58 -8.60
CA TYR A 64 -3.67 -3.51 -7.67
C TYR A 64 -3.20 -3.51 -6.21
N LEU A 65 -3.58 -2.49 -5.46
CA LEU A 65 -3.34 -2.36 -4.03
C LEU A 65 -4.67 -2.21 -3.28
N LYS A 66 -4.96 -3.14 -2.36
CA LYS A 66 -6.09 -3.04 -1.43
C LYS A 66 -5.62 -3.04 0.01
N ILE A 67 -6.02 -2.02 0.75
CA ILE A 67 -5.74 -1.83 2.16
C ILE A 67 -7.05 -1.87 2.93
N VAL A 68 -7.13 -2.77 3.91
CA VAL A 68 -8.24 -2.84 4.86
C VAL A 68 -7.68 -2.65 6.27
N SER A 69 -7.96 -1.54 6.92
CA SER A 69 -7.38 -1.25 8.23
C SER A 69 -8.28 -0.39 9.10
N ARG A 70 -8.55 -0.84 10.33
CA ARG A 70 -9.21 -0.01 11.35
C ARG A 70 -8.25 0.94 12.07
N ASN A 71 -6.94 0.75 11.88
CA ASN A 71 -5.90 1.46 12.62
C ASN A 71 -5.21 2.54 11.79
N LEU A 72 -5.25 2.44 10.46
CA LEU A 72 -4.56 3.36 9.58
C LEU A 72 -5.19 4.75 9.69
N VAL A 73 -4.39 5.73 10.10
CA VAL A 73 -4.78 7.11 10.35
C VAL A 73 -4.24 8.04 9.25
N GLU A 74 -3.01 7.83 8.83
CA GLU A 74 -2.38 8.65 7.80
C GLU A 74 -1.56 7.80 6.85
N TRP A 75 -1.54 8.17 5.58
CA TRP A 75 -0.49 7.79 4.66
C TRP A 75 0.26 9.07 4.32
N THR A 76 1.40 9.26 4.98
CA THR A 76 2.07 10.56 5.09
C THR A 76 3.00 10.83 3.92
N GLU A 77 3.82 9.86 3.53
CA GLU A 77 4.87 10.03 2.52
C GLU A 77 5.01 8.79 1.64
N MET A 78 5.50 9.02 0.42
CA MET A 78 6.15 8.01 -0.41
C MET A 78 7.23 8.63 -1.27
N GLU A 79 8.24 7.84 -1.62
CA GLU A 79 9.31 8.31 -2.50
C GLU A 79 8.82 8.39 -3.95
N GLU A 80 9.34 9.37 -4.69
CA GLU A 80 9.06 9.50 -6.12
C GLU A 80 9.53 8.25 -6.87
N GLY A 81 8.70 7.76 -7.79
CA GLY A 81 8.97 6.52 -8.53
C GLY A 81 8.54 5.24 -7.78
N ALA A 82 7.91 5.34 -6.62
CA ALA A 82 7.17 4.22 -6.03
C ALA A 82 5.90 3.90 -6.83
N LEU A 83 5.46 2.63 -6.80
CA LEU A 83 4.21 2.19 -7.41
C LEU A 83 4.04 2.53 -8.91
N PRO A 84 5.08 2.39 -9.76
CA PRO A 84 5.06 2.92 -11.13
C PRO A 84 3.96 2.34 -12.03
N CYS A 85 3.44 1.16 -11.70
CA CYS A 85 2.42 0.43 -12.49
C CYS A 85 1.03 0.38 -11.85
N LEU A 86 0.80 1.11 -10.74
CA LEU A 86 -0.44 0.99 -9.97
C LEU A 86 -1.63 1.54 -10.75
N LYS A 87 -2.58 0.67 -11.08
CA LYS A 87 -3.82 1.04 -11.80
C LYS A 87 -4.99 1.27 -10.86
N GLN A 88 -4.98 0.57 -9.73
CA GLN A 88 -6.15 0.41 -8.87
C GLN A 88 -5.77 0.47 -7.39
N LEU A 89 -6.29 1.49 -6.69
CA LEU A 89 -6.11 1.68 -5.25
C LEU A 89 -7.46 1.54 -4.52
N TYR A 90 -7.50 0.67 -3.52
CA TYR A 90 -8.70 0.42 -2.72
C TYR A 90 -8.42 0.56 -1.24
N PHE A 91 -9.23 1.38 -0.58
CA PHE A 91 -9.35 1.41 0.87
C PHE A 91 -10.71 0.88 1.28
N TRP A 92 -10.72 0.02 2.29
CA TRP A 92 -11.94 -0.50 2.89
C TRP A 92 -11.85 -0.44 4.40
N ASN A 93 -12.89 0.07 5.07
CA ASN A 93 -12.94 0.17 6.54
C ASN A 93 -11.77 0.99 7.13
N CYS A 94 -11.22 1.93 6.36
CA CYS A 94 -10.18 2.87 6.77
C CYS A 94 -10.83 4.15 7.32
N MET A 95 -11.67 3.99 8.36
CA MET A 95 -12.52 5.08 8.85
C MET A 95 -11.75 6.26 9.45
N ARG A 96 -10.50 6.04 9.89
CA ARG A 96 -9.63 7.03 10.54
C ARG A 96 -8.62 7.65 9.58
N LEU A 97 -8.61 7.23 8.31
CA LEU A 97 -7.63 7.71 7.34
C LEU A 97 -7.98 9.15 6.97
N MET A 98 -7.12 10.09 7.37
CA MET A 98 -7.34 11.53 7.21
C MET A 98 -6.69 12.12 5.96
N GLY A 99 -5.71 11.42 5.35
CA GLY A 99 -4.97 11.96 4.22
C GLY A 99 -4.21 10.91 3.43
N LEU A 100 -3.97 11.23 2.16
CA LEU A 100 -3.11 10.49 1.23
C LEU A 100 -1.84 11.31 0.97
N PRO A 101 -0.71 10.66 0.62
CA PRO A 101 0.53 11.38 0.38
C PRO A 101 0.42 12.16 -0.93
N GLU A 102 0.98 13.37 -0.97
CA GLU A 102 1.04 14.19 -2.20
C GLU A 102 1.68 13.44 -3.35
N GLY A 103 2.67 12.59 -3.07
CA GLY A 103 3.33 11.75 -4.07
C GLY A 103 2.38 10.89 -4.91
N LEU A 104 1.14 10.64 -4.46
CA LEU A 104 0.16 9.82 -5.19
C LEU A 104 -0.28 10.51 -6.48
N GLN A 105 -0.19 11.84 -6.54
CA GLN A 105 -0.43 12.61 -7.76
C GLN A 105 0.57 12.28 -8.88
N HIS A 106 1.78 11.79 -8.54
CA HIS A 106 2.81 11.44 -9.51
C HIS A 106 2.64 10.01 -10.07
N VAL A 107 1.70 9.22 -9.55
CA VAL A 107 1.41 7.88 -10.04
C VAL A 107 0.51 7.97 -11.27
N ALA A 108 1.11 8.32 -12.42
CA ALA A 108 0.40 8.57 -13.68
C ALA A 108 -0.39 7.35 -14.22
N THR A 109 -0.10 6.14 -13.73
CA THR A 109 -0.79 4.91 -14.12
C THR A 109 -2.09 4.66 -13.35
N LEU A 110 -2.38 5.45 -12.30
CA LEU A 110 -3.54 5.26 -11.45
C LEU A 110 -4.82 5.66 -12.20
N GLN A 111 -5.67 4.67 -12.46
CA GLN A 111 -6.92 4.85 -13.21
C GLN A 111 -8.13 4.99 -12.29
N LYS A 112 -8.10 4.26 -11.17
CA LYS A 112 -9.25 4.13 -10.27
C LYS A 112 -8.78 4.10 -8.83
N TRP A 113 -9.47 4.88 -8.02
CA TRP A 113 -9.36 4.82 -6.57
C TRP A 113 -10.74 4.60 -5.97
N TYR A 114 -10.80 3.82 -4.89
CA TYR A 114 -12.03 3.51 -4.19
C TYR A 114 -11.81 3.64 -2.69
N CYS A 115 -12.65 4.41 -2.04
CA CYS A 115 -12.72 4.46 -0.58
C CYS A 115 -14.12 4.03 -0.14
N LEU A 116 -14.21 2.87 0.50
CA LEU A 116 -15.45 2.34 1.02
C LEU A 116 -15.36 2.28 2.54
N MET A 117 -16.31 2.93 3.22
CA MET A 117 -16.28 3.12 4.68
C MET A 117 -15.00 3.83 5.14
N CYS A 118 -14.65 4.93 4.46
CA CYS A 118 -13.67 5.92 4.89
C CYS A 118 -14.44 7.21 5.19
N MET A 119 -14.40 7.71 6.42
CA MET A 119 -15.19 8.90 6.80
C MET A 119 -14.45 10.21 6.49
N GLU A 120 -13.12 10.25 6.62
CA GLU A 120 -12.39 11.52 6.73
C GLU A 120 -11.67 11.97 5.44
N ILE A 121 -11.37 11.09 4.48
CA ILE A 121 -10.68 11.46 3.22
C ILE A 121 -11.54 12.37 2.32
N LEU A 122 -12.86 12.39 2.50
CA LEU A 122 -13.79 13.14 1.64
C LEU A 122 -13.94 14.62 2.01
N LEU A 123 -13.28 15.10 3.06
CA LEU A 123 -13.45 16.47 3.57
C LEU A 123 -12.27 17.42 3.27
N GLY A 124 -11.22 16.94 2.58
CA GLY A 124 -10.08 17.77 2.17
C GLY A 124 -10.12 18.09 0.68
N GLY A 125 -10.89 19.10 0.30
CA GLY A 125 -10.93 19.70 -1.04
C GLY A 125 -11.17 21.19 -0.94
#